data_AF-A0ABD1SXV5-F1
#
_entry.id   AF-A0ABD1SXV5-F1
#
_cell.length_a   1.000
_cell.length_b   1.000
_cell.length_c   1.000
_cell.angle_alpha   90.00
_cell.angle_beta   90.00
_cell.angle_gamma   90.00
#
_symmetry.space_group_name_H-M   'P 1'
#
loop_
_entity.id
_entity.type
_entity.pdbx_description
1 polymer ?
#
loop_
_entity_poly.entity_id
_entity_poly.type
_entity_poly.pdbx_seq_one_letter_code
_entity_poly.pdbx_strand_id
1 'polypeptide(L)'
;MQNQPEPPLRQNTTSARDDPLEKVARVALESAVVIFSKTTCCMCHAMKTLLYEMGVNMRVYELDEDPRGNEIERALEIISSSNDVPIVFIGGKLVGSMDRVITCLINGKLVPLLKDAGALWL
;
A
#
# COMPACT_ATOMS: atom_id res chain seq x y z
N MET A 1 41.19 -24.80 21.73
CA MET A 1 40.33 -25.37 20.67
C MET A 1 39.03 -24.57 20.68
N GLN A 2 38.97 -23.45 19.96
CA GLN A 2 37.72 -22.71 19.75
C GLN A 2 36.88 -23.48 18.74
N ASN A 3 35.74 -24.01 19.18
CA ASN A 3 34.65 -24.39 18.30
C ASN A 3 33.83 -23.12 18.02
N GLN A 4 33.91 -22.59 16.80
CA GLN A 4 32.91 -21.66 16.28
C GLN A 4 31.76 -22.49 15.69
N PRO A 5 30.49 -22.23 16.06
CA PRO A 5 29.35 -22.73 15.32
C PRO A 5 29.28 -22.01 13.98
N GLU A 6 29.13 -22.79 12.91
CA GLU A 6 28.97 -22.30 11.54
C GLU A 6 27.71 -21.42 11.44
N PRO A 7 27.77 -20.27 10.75
CA PRO A 7 26.61 -19.43 10.52
C PRO A 7 25.57 -20.18 9.66
N PRO A 8 24.26 -20.11 9.99
CA PRO A 8 23.24 -20.78 9.21
C PRO A 8 23.17 -20.22 7.79
N LEU A 9 23.29 -21.13 6.83
CA LEU A 9 23.17 -20.93 5.39
C LEU A 9 21.92 -20.10 5.03
N ARG A 10 22.09 -18.82 4.72
CA ARG A 10 21.11 -18.04 3.96
C ARG A 10 21.62 -17.92 2.53
N GLN A 11 21.00 -18.66 1.63
CA GLN A 11 20.64 -18.27 0.26
C GLN A 11 20.43 -19.53 -0.57
N ASN A 12 19.19 -20.03 -0.57
CA ASN A 12 18.64 -20.74 -1.71
C ASN A 12 17.14 -20.41 -1.76
N THR A 13 16.80 -19.29 -2.38
CA THR A 13 15.43 -19.01 -2.81
C THR A 13 15.42 -18.97 -4.33
N THR A 14 15.06 -20.12 -4.86
CA THR A 14 14.73 -20.46 -6.23
C THR A 14 13.90 -19.40 -6.97
N SER A 15 14.45 -18.95 -8.10
CA SER A 15 13.78 -18.44 -9.31
C SER A 15 13.10 -17.06 -9.29
N ALA A 16 13.38 -16.27 -10.32
CA ALA A 16 12.81 -14.97 -10.65
C ALA A 16 11.29 -15.01 -10.92
N ARG A 17 10.50 -15.04 -9.84
CA ARG A 17 9.06 -14.70 -9.82
C ARG A 17 8.84 -13.81 -8.60
N ASP A 18 8.61 -12.51 -8.82
CA ASP A 18 8.26 -11.57 -7.75
C ASP A 18 7.01 -12.09 -7.01
N ASP A 19 7.10 -12.39 -5.72
CA ASP A 19 5.94 -12.77 -4.89
C ASP A 19 4.92 -11.60 -4.81
N PRO A 20 3.60 -11.83 -4.94
CA PRO A 20 2.61 -10.76 -4.92
C PRO A 20 2.59 -9.93 -3.62
N LEU A 21 2.85 -10.54 -2.45
CA LEU A 21 2.90 -9.82 -1.17
C LEU A 21 4.14 -8.93 -1.10
N GLU A 22 5.30 -9.44 -1.54
CA GLU A 22 6.54 -8.66 -1.67
C GLU A 22 6.35 -7.48 -2.64
N LYS A 23 5.61 -7.68 -3.74
CA LYS A 23 5.27 -6.61 -4.68
C LYS A 23 4.41 -5.53 -4.03
N VAL A 24 3.37 -5.90 -3.26
CA VAL A 24 2.54 -4.94 -2.51
C VAL A 24 3.39 -4.15 -1.51
N ALA A 25 4.23 -4.84 -0.73
CA ALA A 25 5.10 -4.20 0.26
C ALA A 25 6.07 -3.21 -0.39
N ARG A 26 6.68 -3.60 -1.52
CA ARG A 26 7.56 -2.74 -2.31
C ARG A 26 6.82 -1.50 -2.81
N VAL A 27 5.68 -1.68 -3.46
CA VAL A 27 4.87 -0.58 -4.01
C VAL A 27 4.38 0.36 -2.90
N ALA A 28 3.97 -0.15 -1.75
CA ALA A 28 3.55 0.66 -0.60
C ALA A 28 4.66 1.56 -0.04
N LEU A 29 5.93 1.24 -0.28
CA LEU A 29 7.10 2.01 0.16
C LEU A 29 7.61 2.99 -0.92
N GLU A 30 7.06 2.97 -2.14
CA GLU A 30 7.53 3.81 -3.25
C GLU A 30 7.17 5.30 -3.08
N SER A 31 6.18 5.64 -2.25
CA SER A 31 5.74 7.01 -1.99
C SER A 31 5.18 7.15 -0.58
N ALA A 32 5.07 8.39 -0.10
CA ALA A 32 4.47 8.70 1.20
C ALA A 32 3.01 8.25 1.29
N VAL A 33 2.27 8.33 0.19
CA VAL A 33 0.90 7.80 0.07
C VAL A 33 0.80 6.98 -1.21
N VAL A 34 0.24 5.78 -1.10
CA VAL A 34 0.04 4.85 -2.20
C VAL A 34 -1.40 4.35 -2.17
N ILE A 35 -2.05 4.33 -3.33
CA ILE A 35 -3.43 3.88 -3.51
C ILE A 35 -3.44 2.77 -4.55
N PHE A 36 -3.85 1.57 -4.14
CA PHE A 36 -4.24 0.52 -5.08
C PHE A 36 -5.67 0.79 -5.53
N SER A 37 -5.86 0.89 -6.85
CA SER A 37 -7.05 1.42 -7.51
C SER A 37 -7.43 0.55 -8.70
N LYS A 38 -8.62 0.81 -9.26
CA LYS A 38 -9.01 0.38 -10.60
C LYS A 38 -9.54 1.57 -11.39
N THR A 39 -9.23 1.67 -12.68
CA THR A 39 -9.69 2.76 -13.55
C THR A 39 -11.20 2.81 -13.72
N THR A 40 -11.89 1.70 -13.44
CA THR A 40 -13.35 1.57 -13.55
C THR A 40 -14.10 1.76 -12.22
N CYS A 41 -13.40 2.05 -11.11
CA CYS A 41 -14.01 2.16 -9.78
C CYS A 41 -14.32 3.61 -9.39
N CYS A 42 -15.59 3.96 -9.18
CA CYS A 42 -16.00 5.30 -8.75
C CYS A 42 -15.46 5.69 -7.36
N MET A 43 -15.37 4.73 -6.42
CA MET A 43 -14.84 4.96 -5.08
C MET A 43 -13.34 5.28 -5.12
N CYS A 44 -12.60 4.68 -6.07
CA CYS A 44 -11.19 5.02 -6.29
C CYS A 44 -11.04 6.48 -6.77
N HIS A 45 -11.92 6.96 -7.64
CA HIS A 45 -11.92 8.36 -8.07
C HIS A 45 -12.22 9.31 -6.92
N ALA A 46 -13.19 8.97 -6.07
CA ALA A 46 -13.51 9.75 -4.88
C ALA A 46 -12.32 9.85 -3.92
N MET A 47 -11.64 8.72 -3.64
CA MET A 47 -10.45 8.69 -2.79
C MET A 47 -9.30 9.53 -3.38
N LYS A 48 -9.04 9.37 -4.68
CA LYS A 48 -8.03 10.15 -5.42
C LYS A 48 -8.31 11.64 -5.29
N THR A 49 -9.56 12.05 -5.51
CA THR A 49 -9.99 13.46 -5.43
C THR A 49 -9.84 13.99 -4.01
N LEU A 50 -10.30 13.25 -3.00
CA LEU A 50 -10.21 13.63 -1.58
C LEU A 50 -8.75 13.94 -1.17
N LEU A 51 -7.82 13.03 -1.49
CA LEU A 51 -6.41 13.20 -1.12
C LEU A 51 -5.76 14.33 -1.94
N TYR A 52 -6.08 14.44 -3.22
CA TYR A 52 -5.60 15.52 -4.07
C TYR A 52 -6.05 16.91 -3.57
N GLU A 53 -7.32 17.07 -3.20
CA GLU A 53 -7.87 18.32 -2.66
C GLU A 53 -7.25 18.72 -1.32
N MET A 54 -6.77 17.74 -0.53
CA MET A 54 -5.98 18.00 0.68
C MET A 54 -4.52 18.40 0.38
N GLY A 55 -4.08 18.42 -0.88
CA GLY A 55 -2.71 18.74 -1.27
C GLY A 55 -1.72 17.59 -1.06
N VAL A 56 -2.21 16.35 -0.99
CA VAL A 56 -1.37 15.16 -0.78
C VAL A 56 -0.75 14.71 -2.10
N ASN A 57 0.56 14.50 -2.11
CA ASN A 57 1.23 13.82 -3.22
C ASN A 57 1.09 12.29 -3.07
N MET A 58 0.19 11.70 -3.85
CA MET A 58 -0.11 10.27 -3.83
C MET A 58 0.40 9.56 -5.09
N ARG A 59 0.77 8.29 -4.94
CA ARG A 59 1.02 7.39 -6.07
C ARG A 59 -0.16 6.45 -6.24
N VAL A 60 -0.68 6.34 -7.45
CA VAL A 60 -1.79 5.45 -7.79
C VAL A 60 -1.24 4.23 -8.51
N TYR A 61 -1.69 3.04 -8.11
CA TYR A 61 -1.39 1.77 -8.74
C TYR A 61 -2.69 1.17 -9.26
N GLU A 62 -2.93 1.28 -10.56
CA GLU A 62 -4.14 0.77 -11.21
C GLU A 62 -3.98 -0.74 -11.47
N LEU A 63 -4.73 -1.55 -10.71
CA LEU A 63 -4.66 -3.02 -10.75
C LEU A 63 -5.16 -3.59 -12.08
N ASP A 64 -6.13 -2.94 -12.72
CA ASP A 64 -6.72 -3.36 -13.99
C ASP A 64 -5.82 -3.09 -15.21
N GLU A 65 -4.76 -2.30 -15.04
CA GLU A 65 -3.74 -2.05 -16.06
C GLU A 65 -2.50 -2.96 -15.91
N ASP A 66 -2.36 -3.63 -14.76
CA ASP A 66 -1.25 -4.55 -14.49
C ASP A 66 -1.59 -5.98 -14.95
N PRO A 67 -0.76 -6.63 -15.78
CA PRO A 67 -0.97 -8.03 -16.18
C PRO A 67 -1.08 -9.02 -14.99
N ARG A 68 -0.48 -8.69 -13.85
CA ARG A 68 -0.50 -9.43 -12.59
C ARG A 68 -1.45 -8.83 -11.56
N GLY A 69 -2.30 -7.88 -11.95
CA GLY A 69 -3.24 -7.18 -11.09
C GLY A 69 -4.09 -8.11 -10.22
N ASN A 70 -4.60 -9.21 -10.80
CA ASN A 70 -5.39 -10.21 -10.07
C ASN A 70 -4.59 -10.93 -8.96
N GLU A 71 -3.28 -11.12 -9.13
CA GLU A 71 -2.43 -11.71 -8.08
C GLU A 71 -2.19 -10.72 -6.95
N ILE A 72 -1.97 -9.45 -7.31
CA ILE A 72 -1.77 -8.34 -6.38
C ILE A 72 -3.06 -8.05 -5.59
N GLU A 73 -4.22 -8.10 -6.25
CA GLU A 73 -5.53 -7.93 -5.61
C GLU A 73 -5.77 -8.99 -4.53
N ARG A 74 -5.51 -10.27 -4.81
CA ARG A 74 -5.59 -11.34 -3.79
C ARG A 74 -4.61 -11.13 -2.64
N ALA A 75 -3.42 -10.61 -2.91
CA ALA A 75 -2.46 -10.26 -1.87
C ALA A 75 -2.99 -9.11 -0.99
N LEU A 76 -3.62 -8.10 -1.59
CA LEU A 76 -4.28 -7.01 -0.89
C LEU A 76 -5.47 -7.48 -0.06
N GLU A 77 -6.25 -8.46 -0.54
CA GLU A 77 -7.34 -9.08 0.22
C GLU A 77 -6.83 -9.68 1.53
N ILE A 78 -5.73 -10.42 1.47
CA ILE A 78 -5.09 -11.04 2.64
C ILE A 78 -4.57 -9.96 3.61
N ILE A 79 -3.89 -8.93 3.10
CA ILE A 79 -3.28 -7.88 3.93
C ILE A 79 -4.33 -6.96 4.55
N SER A 80 -5.34 -6.57 3.78
CA SER A 80 -6.32 -5.55 4.16
C SER A 80 -7.58 -6.10 4.78
N SER A 81 -7.81 -7.42 4.66
CA SER A 81 -9.08 -8.06 5.02
C SER A 81 -10.29 -7.40 4.33
N SER A 82 -10.07 -6.85 3.12
CA SER A 82 -11.07 -6.18 2.30
C SER A 82 -10.92 -6.67 0.86
N ASN A 83 -12.07 -6.95 0.22
CA ASN A 83 -12.10 -7.44 -1.16
C ASN A 83 -12.34 -6.34 -2.19
N ASP A 84 -12.29 -5.07 -1.76
CA ASP A 84 -12.65 -3.93 -2.60
C ASP A 84 -11.56 -2.86 -2.61
N VAL A 85 -11.34 -2.28 -3.80
CA VAL A 85 -10.55 -1.06 -3.97
C VAL A 85 -11.42 0.18 -3.72
N PRO A 86 -10.84 1.31 -3.24
CA PRO A 86 -9.41 1.59 -3.09
C PRO A 86 -8.81 1.01 -1.81
N ILE A 87 -7.55 0.56 -1.85
CA ILE A 87 -6.75 0.24 -0.66
C ILE A 87 -5.61 1.25 -0.52
N VAL A 88 -5.54 1.91 0.64
CA VAL A 88 -4.63 3.04 0.89
C VAL A 88 -3.53 2.66 1.89
N PHE A 89 -2.30 3.01 1.53
CA PHE A 89 -1.12 2.96 2.38
C PHE A 89 -0.59 4.37 2.61
N ILE A 90 -0.17 4.66 3.85
CA ILE A 90 0.45 5.93 4.26
C ILE A 90 1.74 5.60 5.01
N GLY A 91 2.87 6.16 4.56
CA GLY A 91 4.19 5.88 5.13
C GLY A 91 4.56 4.39 5.12
N GLY A 92 4.15 3.66 4.07
CA GLY A 92 4.34 2.21 3.97
C GLY A 92 3.41 1.36 4.84
N LYS A 93 2.49 1.96 5.61
CA LYS A 93 1.57 1.25 6.50
C LYS A 93 0.17 1.20 5.92
N LEU A 94 -0.49 0.05 6.04
CA LEU A 94 -1.88 -0.12 5.62
C LEU A 94 -2.81 0.76 6.48
N VAL A 95 -3.51 1.70 5.82
CA VAL A 95 -4.64 2.43 6.42
C VAL A 95 -5.95 1.72 6.12
N GLY A 96 -6.08 1.10 4.95
CA GLY A 96 -7.21 0.25 4.57
C GLY A 96 -8.06 0.83 3.44
N SER A 97 -9.33 0.44 3.41
CA SER A 97 -10.29 0.86 2.39
C SER A 97 -10.84 2.29 2.62
N MET A 98 -11.72 2.74 1.72
CA MET A 98 -12.39 4.05 1.82
C MET A 98 -12.97 4.31 3.21
N ASP A 99 -13.71 3.37 3.79
CA ASP A 99 -14.36 3.54 5.09
C ASP A 99 -13.37 3.86 6.21
N ARG A 100 -12.21 3.19 6.21
CA ARG A 100 -11.17 3.42 7.22
C ARG A 100 -10.51 4.80 7.05
N VAL A 101 -10.29 5.22 5.82
CA VAL A 101 -9.73 6.56 5.53
C VAL A 101 -10.71 7.66 5.94
N ILE A 102 -11.99 7.53 5.61
CA ILE A 102 -13.04 8.47 6.03
C ILE A 102 -13.19 8.49 7.55
N THR A 103 -13.13 7.33 8.20
CA THR A 103 -13.13 7.24 9.66
C THR A 103 -11.92 7.97 10.27
N CYS A 104 -10.74 7.83 9.68
CA CYS A 104 -9.55 8.59 10.10
C CYS A 104 -9.70 10.09 9.88
N LEU A 105 -10.35 10.51 8.79
CA LEU A 105 -10.62 11.92 8.50
C LEU A 105 -11.57 12.52 9.55
N ILE A 106 -12.72 11.89 9.80
CA ILE A 106 -13.72 12.35 10.78
C ILE A 106 -13.14 12.41 12.19
N ASN A 107 -12.31 11.43 12.56
CA ASN A 107 -11.65 11.40 13.86
C ASN A 107 -10.44 12.34 13.98
N GLY A 108 -10.13 13.13 12.94
CA GLY A 108 -8.99 14.06 12.92
C GLY A 108 -7.61 13.38 12.91
N LYS A 109 -7.54 12.07 12.63
CA LYS A 109 -6.30 11.29 12.64
C LYS A 109 -5.60 11.26 11.28
N LEU A 110 -6.31 11.54 10.20
CA LEU A 110 -5.75 11.45 8.85
C LEU A 110 -4.65 12.50 8.61
N VAL A 111 -4.89 13.76 8.98
CA VAL A 111 -3.92 14.84 8.78
C VAL A 111 -2.60 14.58 9.54
N PRO A 112 -2.59 14.22 10.83
CA PRO A 112 -1.36 13.81 11.52
C PRO A 112 -0.61 12.68 10.81
N LEU A 113 -1.30 11.63 10.36
CA LEU A 113 -0.67 10.51 9.64
C LEU A 113 0.00 10.97 8.33
N LEU A 114 -0.66 11.87 7.59
CA LEU A 114 -0.12 12.43 6.36
C LEU A 114 1.11 13.30 6.63
N LYS A 115 1.11 14.10 7.70
CA LYS A 115 2.27 14.92 8.10
C LYS A 115 3.44 14.05 8.52
N ASP A 116 3.21 13.04 9.36
CA ASP A 116 4.24 12.12 9.83
C ASP A 116 4.89 11.33 8.68
N ALA A 117 4.12 11.02 7.63
CA ALA A 117 4.63 10.39 6.42
C ALA A 117 5.32 11.36 5.43
N GLY A 118 5.34 12.66 5.72
CA GLY A 118 5.87 13.69 4.81
C GLY A 118 5.02 13.91 3.55
N ALA A 119 3.76 13.48 3.58
CA ALA A 119 2.83 13.56 2.46
C ALA A 119 2.10 14.91 2.37
N LEU A 120 2.14 15.70 3.45
CA LEU A 120 1.45 16.98 3.58
C LEU A 120 2.36 17.99 4.29
N TRP A 121 2.62 19.12 3.62
CA TRP A 121 3.48 20.21 4.09
C TRP A 121 2.62 21.47 4.32
N LEU A 122 1.86 21.49 5.42
CA LEU A 122 1.10 22.66 5.89
C LEU A 122 1.46 22.97 7.34
#